data_AF-D7R166-F1
#
_entry.id   AF-D7R166-F1
#
_cell.length_a   1.000
_cell.length_b   1.000
_cell.length_c   1.000
_cell.angle_alpha   90.00
_cell.angle_beta   90.00
_cell.angle_gamma   90.00
#
_symmetry.space_group_name_H-M   'P 1'
#
loop_
_entity.id
_entity.type
_entity.pdbx_description
1 polymer ?
#
loop_
_entity_poly.entity_id
_entity_poly.type
_entity_poly.pdbx_seq_one_letter_code
_entity_poly.pdbx_strand_id
1 'polypeptide(L)'
;KRNVEALNGSVSIRSEAGKGTRVQIRLPLTLAILDGLTVRVGKEAYVLPLLSIVETLRPSPSDVRTLLGKGEILVVRGESLPFIRLHATFELDDATTEPSLGIVAIVESAGRRYGLLIDEVIGQQQIVIKNLEANYRKLDAVM
;
A
#
# COMPACT_ATOMS: atom_id res chain seq x y z
N LYS A 1 10.31 -26.54 -13.25
CA LYS A 1 9.01 -27.02 -12.72
C LYS A 1 8.40 -26.05 -11.69
N ARG A 2 9.13 -25.50 -10.72
CA ARG A 2 8.58 -24.70 -9.58
C ARG A 2 7.97 -23.31 -9.86
N ASN A 3 8.32 -22.63 -10.97
CA ASN A 3 7.94 -21.22 -11.13
C ASN A 3 6.56 -20.99 -11.77
N VAL A 4 5.99 -21.99 -12.46
CA VAL A 4 4.71 -21.85 -13.17
C VAL A 4 3.51 -22.09 -12.25
N GLU A 5 3.64 -23.02 -11.31
CA GLU A 5 2.62 -23.32 -10.30
C GLU A 5 2.45 -22.16 -9.30
N ALA A 6 3.55 -21.48 -8.93
CA ALA A 6 3.55 -20.31 -8.05
C ALA A 6 2.81 -19.07 -8.61
N LEU A 7 2.43 -19.11 -9.91
CA LEU A 7 1.71 -18.05 -10.62
C LEU A 7 0.27 -18.46 -10.96
N ASN A 8 -0.29 -19.49 -10.30
CA ASN A 8 -1.61 -20.07 -10.60
C ASN A 8 -1.76 -20.47 -12.09
N GLY A 9 -0.66 -20.81 -12.76
CA GLY A 9 -0.65 -21.31 -14.14
C GLY A 9 -0.74 -22.84 -14.21
N SER A 10 -1.29 -23.37 -15.31
CA SER A 10 -1.32 -24.81 -15.56
C SER A 10 -0.27 -25.20 -16.61
N VAL A 11 0.51 -26.26 -16.34
CA VAL A 11 1.41 -26.88 -17.33
C VAL A 11 0.81 -28.20 -17.79
N SER A 12 0.54 -28.33 -19.09
CA SER A 12 0.15 -29.62 -19.69
C SER A 12 1.25 -30.11 -20.62
N ILE A 13 1.69 -31.34 -20.44
CA ILE A 13 2.71 -31.99 -21.27
C ILE A 13 2.02 -33.05 -22.10
N ARG A 14 2.16 -32.99 -23.43
CA ARG A 14 1.75 -34.05 -24.35
C ARG A 14 3.00 -34.60 -25.03
N SER A 15 3.25 -35.89 -24.88
CA SER A 15 4.39 -36.58 -25.48
C SER A 15 3.89 -37.85 -26.15
N GLU A 16 4.34 -38.09 -27.37
CA GLU A 16 4.06 -39.30 -28.13
C GLU A 16 5.39 -39.84 -28.67
N ALA A 17 5.67 -41.12 -28.43
CA ALA A 17 6.95 -41.74 -28.78
C ALA A 17 7.22 -41.61 -30.29
N GLY A 18 8.40 -41.11 -30.64
CA GLY A 18 8.79 -40.85 -32.04
C GLY A 18 8.24 -39.55 -32.65
N LYS A 19 7.39 -38.77 -31.95
CA LYS A 19 6.84 -37.48 -32.44
C LYS A 19 7.26 -36.26 -31.63
N GLY A 20 8.16 -36.45 -30.68
CA GLY A 20 8.65 -35.39 -29.79
C GLY A 20 7.68 -35.05 -28.65
N THR A 21 8.06 -34.07 -27.83
CA THR A 21 7.30 -33.66 -26.65
C THR A 21 6.87 -32.20 -26.79
N ARG A 22 5.57 -31.93 -26.61
CA ARG A 22 5.01 -30.58 -26.58
C ARG A 22 4.65 -30.20 -25.13
N VAL A 23 5.30 -29.16 -24.63
CA VAL A 23 4.99 -28.55 -23.32
C VAL A 23 4.16 -27.30 -23.56
N GLN A 24 2.97 -27.24 -22.98
CA GLN A 24 2.08 -26.08 -23.05
C GLN A 24 1.92 -25.47 -21.66
N ILE A 25 2.28 -24.20 -21.53
CA ILE A 25 2.22 -23.43 -20.28
C ILE A 25 1.11 -22.38 -20.44
N ARG A 26 0.12 -22.38 -19.53
CA ARG A 26 -0.92 -21.34 -19.44
C ARG A 26 -0.71 -20.55 -18.16
N LEU A 27 -0.44 -19.26 -18.29
CA LEU A 27 -0.37 -18.32 -17.17
C LEU A 27 -1.63 -17.44 -17.19
N PRO A 28 -2.25 -17.11 -16.04
CA PRO A 28 -3.33 -16.13 -15.99
C PRO A 28 -2.79 -14.77 -16.47
N LEU A 29 -3.47 -14.16 -17.45
CA LEU A 29 -3.08 -12.89 -18.06
C LEU A 29 -3.21 -11.68 -17.12
N THR A 30 -3.88 -11.82 -15.98
CA THR A 30 -4.28 -10.70 -15.14
C THR A 30 -3.38 -10.57 -13.92
N LEU A 31 -2.21 -9.93 -14.11
CA LEU A 31 -1.51 -9.26 -13.03
C LEU A 31 -2.25 -7.95 -12.71
N ALA A 32 -2.73 -7.78 -11.48
CA ALA A 32 -3.30 -6.52 -11.04
C ALA A 32 -2.16 -5.53 -10.77
N ILE A 33 -1.94 -4.64 -11.73
CA ILE A 33 -0.97 -3.54 -11.61
C ILE A 33 -1.70 -2.36 -10.99
N LEU A 34 -1.14 -1.82 -9.91
CA LEU A 34 -1.61 -0.60 -9.28
C LEU A 34 -0.50 0.44 -9.37
N ASP A 35 -0.83 1.64 -9.86
CA ASP A 35 0.04 2.81 -9.69
C ASP A 35 -0.10 3.31 -8.25
N GLY A 36 1.01 3.25 -7.51
CA GLY A 36 1.06 3.62 -6.10
C GLY A 36 2.11 4.68 -5.81
N LEU A 37 1.86 5.48 -4.78
CA LEU A 37 2.87 6.29 -4.13
C LEU A 37 3.44 5.49 -2.95
N THR A 38 4.72 5.15 -3.05
CA THR A 38 5.47 4.52 -1.96
C THR A 38 5.85 5.60 -0.96
N VAL A 39 5.44 5.41 0.29
CA VAL A 39 5.65 6.35 1.41
C VAL A 39 6.30 5.62 2.58
N ARG A 40 7.06 6.33 3.41
CA ARG A 40 7.65 5.77 4.63
C ARG A 40 6.88 6.23 5.87
N VAL A 41 6.70 5.31 6.80
CA VAL A 41 6.22 5.58 8.16
C VAL A 41 7.10 4.78 9.13
N GLY A 42 7.89 5.47 9.94
CA GLY A 42 8.95 4.88 10.73
C GLY A 42 9.99 4.18 9.85
N LYS A 43 10.15 2.87 10.07
CA LYS A 43 11.05 2.00 9.30
C LYS A 43 10.36 1.28 8.15
N GLU A 44 9.06 1.42 8.03
CA GLU A 44 8.25 0.63 7.10
C GLU A 44 7.85 1.44 5.87
N ALA A 45 7.77 0.74 4.73
CA ALA A 45 7.29 1.31 3.48
C ALA A 45 5.84 0.87 3.22
N TYR A 46 4.98 1.85 2.99
CA TYR A 46 3.57 1.68 2.66
C TYR A 46 3.29 2.17 1.24
N VAL A 47 2.18 1.70 0.67
CA VAL A 47 1.74 2.10 -0.66
C VAL A 47 0.36 2.73 -0.56
N LEU A 48 0.27 3.98 -1.00
CA LEU A 48 -1.00 4.66 -1.18
C LEU A 48 -1.42 4.57 -2.66
N PRO A 49 -2.66 4.14 -3.00
CA PRO A 49 -3.12 4.15 -4.37
C PRO A 49 -3.06 5.57 -4.94
N LEU A 50 -2.33 5.79 -6.04
CA LEU A 50 -2.10 7.13 -6.56
C LEU A 50 -3.42 7.84 -6.91
N LEU A 51 -4.41 7.09 -7.40
CA LEU A 51 -5.76 7.58 -7.73
C LEU A 51 -6.53 8.11 -6.51
N SER A 52 -6.16 7.71 -5.30
CA SER A 52 -6.80 8.20 -4.08
C SER A 52 -6.15 9.47 -3.54
N ILE A 53 -4.96 9.84 -4.03
CA ILE A 53 -4.19 10.97 -3.49
C ILE A 53 -4.63 12.24 -4.21
N VAL A 54 -5.14 13.19 -3.42
CA VAL A 54 -5.53 14.52 -3.90
C VAL A 54 -4.29 15.41 -4.01
N GLU A 55 -3.51 15.50 -2.94
CA GLU A 55 -2.24 16.23 -2.90
C GLU A 55 -1.38 15.76 -1.72
N THR A 56 -0.12 16.17 -1.71
CA THR A 56 0.77 16.04 -0.55
C THR A 56 1.25 17.42 -0.14
N LEU A 57 1.33 17.67 1.16
CA LEU A 57 1.81 18.94 1.69
C LEU A 57 2.53 18.76 3.02
N ARG A 58 3.33 19.74 3.40
CA ARG A 58 3.85 19.85 4.76
C ARG A 58 2.97 20.83 5.51
N PRO A 59 2.27 20.40 6.58
CA PRO A 59 1.38 21.28 7.33
C PRO A 59 2.19 22.25 8.18
N SER A 60 1.64 23.43 8.41
CA SER A 60 2.13 24.33 9.45
C SER A 60 1.65 23.82 10.82
N PRO A 61 2.35 24.16 11.92
CA PRO A 61 1.90 23.78 13.27
C PRO A 61 0.48 24.25 13.61
N SER A 62 0.02 25.34 13.01
CA SER A 62 -1.34 25.89 13.17
C SER A 62 -2.44 25.11 12.44
N ASP A 63 -2.07 24.27 11.47
CA ASP A 63 -3.00 23.60 10.57
C ASP A 63 -3.57 22.34 11.23
N VAL A 64 -2.83 21.72 12.16
CA VAL A 64 -3.29 20.57 12.92
C VAL A 64 -3.89 21.03 14.24
N ARG A 65 -5.13 20.60 14.52
CA ARG A 65 -5.85 20.96 15.74
C ARG A 65 -6.40 19.72 16.40
N THR A 66 -6.19 19.61 17.71
CA THR A 66 -6.78 18.54 18.53
C THR A 66 -8.15 18.98 19.05
N LEU A 67 -9.17 18.17 18.80
CA LEU A 67 -10.52 18.37 19.36
C LEU A 67 -10.66 17.50 20.62
N LEU A 68 -11.06 18.10 21.74
CA LEU A 68 -11.31 17.35 22.98
C LEU A 68 -12.29 16.19 22.73
N GLY A 69 -11.81 14.96 22.92
CA GLY A 69 -12.61 13.74 22.79
C GLY A 69 -13.03 13.34 21.37
N LYS A 70 -12.56 14.02 20.32
CA LYS A 70 -12.98 13.76 18.92
C LYS A 70 -11.83 13.53 17.93
N GLY A 71 -10.60 13.41 18.43
CA GLY A 71 -9.41 13.19 17.61
C GLY A 71 -8.82 14.50 17.06
N GLU A 72 -7.95 14.38 16.06
CA GLU A 72 -7.28 15.51 15.42
C GLU A 72 -7.91 15.83 14.07
N ILE A 73 -7.87 17.11 13.72
CA ILE A 73 -8.27 17.63 12.41
C ILE A 73 -7.12 18.39 11.79
N LEU A 74 -7.10 18.39 10.46
CA LEU A 74 -6.20 19.15 9.63
C LEU A 74 -7.02 20.20 8.88
N VAL A 75 -6.66 21.47 9.01
CA VAL A 75 -7.31 22.57 8.30
C VAL A 75 -6.48 22.94 7.07
N VAL A 76 -7.01 22.67 5.88
CA VAL A 76 -6.35 23.00 4.61
C VAL A 76 -7.30 23.86 3.80
N ARG A 77 -6.86 25.07 3.45
CA ARG A 77 -7.62 26.03 2.61
C ARG A 77 -9.04 26.28 3.14
N GLY A 78 -9.21 26.32 4.47
CA GLY A 78 -10.49 26.57 5.14
C GLY A 78 -11.37 25.33 5.35
N GLU A 79 -10.94 24.15 4.87
CA GLU A 79 -11.66 22.89 5.07
C GLU A 79 -11.04 22.06 6.18
N SER A 80 -11.88 21.45 7.03
CA SER A 80 -11.43 20.56 8.11
C SER A 80 -11.51 19.10 7.68
N LEU A 81 -10.35 18.44 7.65
CA LEU A 81 -10.19 17.03 7.31
C LEU A 81 -9.87 16.24 8.58
N PRO A 82 -10.41 15.02 8.77
CA PRO A 82 -9.91 14.11 9.79
C PRO A 82 -8.41 13.88 9.60
N PHE A 83 -7.63 14.05 10.67
CA PHE A 83 -6.19 13.89 10.64
C PHE A 83 -5.82 12.57 11.33
N ILE A 84 -5.10 11.72 10.61
CA ILE A 84 -4.73 10.38 11.04
C ILE A 84 -3.21 10.27 11.04
N ARG A 85 -2.67 9.92 12.19
CA ARG A 85 -1.26 9.58 12.35
C ARG A 85 -1.09 8.10 12.07
N LEU A 86 -0.48 7.76 10.93
CA LEU A 86 -0.35 6.35 10.55
C LEU A 86 0.48 5.56 11.55
N HIS A 87 1.54 6.17 12.12
CA HIS A 87 2.35 5.52 13.15
C HIS A 87 1.53 5.13 14.38
N ALA A 88 0.59 5.97 14.83
CA ALA A 88 -0.25 5.68 15.98
C ALA A 88 -1.32 4.64 15.65
N THR A 89 -1.78 4.60 14.40
CA THR A 89 -2.80 3.65 13.94
C THR A 89 -2.23 2.24 13.77
N PHE A 90 -0.98 2.14 13.33
CA PHE A 90 -0.29 0.88 13.08
C PHE A 90 0.72 0.51 14.20
N GLU A 91 0.72 1.25 15.31
CA GLU A 91 1.62 1.03 16.45
C GLU A 91 3.10 0.94 16.05
N LEU A 92 3.54 1.87 15.18
CA LEU A 92 4.89 1.88 14.62
C LEU A 92 5.83 2.78 15.42
N ASP A 93 7.02 2.25 15.71
CA ASP A 93 8.12 2.99 16.32
C ASP A 93 8.91 3.82 15.29
N ASP A 94 9.72 4.76 15.81
CA ASP A 94 10.67 5.60 15.03
C ASP A 94 10.04 6.46 13.92
N ALA A 95 8.72 6.69 13.96
CA ALA A 95 8.02 7.54 13.01
C ALA A 95 7.98 9.01 13.45
N THR A 96 7.76 9.91 12.50
CA THR A 96 7.61 11.34 12.74
C THR A 96 6.31 11.61 13.51
N THR A 97 6.46 12.17 14.70
CA THR A 97 5.33 12.55 15.57
C THR A 97 4.97 14.03 15.47
N GLU A 98 5.85 14.87 14.93
CA GLU A 98 5.58 16.29 14.73
C GLU A 98 5.06 16.53 13.30
N PRO A 99 3.78 16.94 13.11
CA PRO A 99 3.22 17.10 11.77
C PRO A 99 4.01 18.06 10.87
N SER A 100 4.58 19.12 11.45
CA SER A 100 5.38 20.10 10.67
C SER A 100 6.72 19.54 10.17
N LEU A 101 7.21 18.46 10.78
CA LEU A 101 8.41 17.74 10.36
C LEU A 101 8.12 16.60 9.35
N GLY A 102 6.88 16.13 9.27
CA GLY A 102 6.45 15.11 8.33
C GLY A 102 5.89 15.65 7.02
N ILE A 103 5.28 14.75 6.25
CA ILE A 103 4.46 15.05 5.08
C ILE A 103 3.05 14.55 5.37
N VAL A 104 2.05 15.29 4.89
CA VAL A 104 0.66 14.87 4.95
C VAL A 104 0.17 14.54 3.55
N ALA A 105 -0.26 13.30 3.35
CA ALA A 105 -0.97 12.90 2.15
C ALA A 105 -2.48 13.12 2.35
N ILE A 106 -3.08 13.96 1.52
CA ILE A 106 -4.54 14.11 1.49
C ILE A 106 -5.08 13.04 0.56
N VAL A 107 -5.86 12.11 1.10
CA VAL A 107 -6.49 11.03 0.34
C VAL A 107 -8.00 11.15 0.33
N GLU A 108 -8.64 10.74 -0.76
CA GLU A 108 -10.09 10.65 -0.87
C GLU A 108 -10.54 9.18 -0.97
N SER A 109 -11.53 8.83 -0.17
CA SER A 109 -12.19 7.53 -0.21
C SER A 109 -13.68 7.68 0.07
N ALA A 110 -14.51 7.09 -0.80
CA ALA A 110 -15.97 7.17 -0.73
C ALA A 110 -16.51 8.61 -0.57
N GLY A 111 -15.91 9.57 -1.28
CA GLY A 111 -16.31 10.98 -1.25
C GLY A 111 -15.94 11.73 0.04
N ARG A 112 -15.10 11.14 0.90
CA ARG A 112 -14.56 11.78 2.11
C ARG A 112 -13.05 11.92 1.99
N ARG A 113 -12.53 13.07 2.41
CA ARG A 113 -11.10 13.37 2.42
C ARG A 113 -10.49 13.19 3.81
N TYR A 114 -9.27 12.71 3.86
CA TYR A 114 -8.51 12.42 5.09
C TYR A 114 -7.07 12.92 4.92
N GLY A 115 -6.49 13.46 5.99
CA GLY A 115 -5.05 13.79 6.04
C GLY A 115 -4.29 12.68 6.75
N LEU A 116 -3.37 12.02 6.05
CA LEU A 116 -2.52 10.97 6.61
C LEU A 116 -1.11 11.51 6.86
N LEU A 117 -0.66 11.50 8.11
CA LEU A 117 0.74 11.83 8.44
C LEU A 117 1.66 10.67 8.07
N ILE A 118 2.64 10.97 7.23
CA ILE A 118 3.72 10.10 6.78
C ILE A 118 5.07 10.81 7.03
N ASP A 119 6.16 10.05 7.04
CA ASP A 119 7.49 10.63 7.26
C ASP A 119 8.05 11.24 5.98
N GLU A 120 7.98 10.48 4.89
CA GLU A 120 8.45 10.92 3.58
C GLU A 120 7.76 10.18 2.44
N VAL A 121 7.87 10.77 1.25
CA VAL A 121 7.51 10.15 -0.01
C VAL A 121 8.76 9.55 -0.62
N ILE A 122 8.78 8.23 -0.80
CA ILE A 122 9.90 7.51 -1.42
C ILE A 122 9.83 7.68 -2.95
N GLY A 123 8.65 7.58 -3.53
CA GLY A 123 8.44 7.81 -4.96
C GLY A 123 7.21 7.11 -5.53
N GLN A 124 6.93 7.36 -6.81
CA GLN A 124 5.84 6.71 -7.55
C GLN A 124 6.36 5.44 -8.21
N GLN A 125 5.65 4.33 -8.02
CA GLN A 125 6.03 3.02 -8.58
C GLN A 125 4.80 2.22 -9.01
N GLN A 126 4.97 1.43 -10.07
CA GLN A 126 4.02 0.41 -10.45
C GLN A 126 4.23 -0.83 -9.60
N ILE A 127 3.18 -1.24 -8.90
CA ILE A 127 3.24 -2.33 -7.95
C ILE A 127 2.32 -3.44 -8.44
N VAL A 128 2.87 -4.66 -8.46
CA VAL A 128 2.13 -5.86 -8.83
C VAL A 128 1.53 -6.45 -7.57
N ILE A 129 0.20 -6.39 -7.44
CA ILE A 129 -0.51 -7.02 -6.33
C ILE A 129 -0.49 -8.52 -6.56
N LYS A 130 0.25 -9.24 -5.71
CA LYS A 130 0.21 -10.70 -5.64
C LYS A 130 -0.72 -11.09 -4.52
N ASN A 131 -1.80 -11.81 -4.81
CA ASN A 131 -2.60 -12.42 -3.76
C ASN A 131 -1.71 -13.44 -3.00
N LEU A 132 -1.58 -13.25 -1.68
CA LEU A 132 -0.68 -14.00 -0.80
C LEU A 132 -1.09 -15.48 -0.62
N GLU A 133 -2.27 -15.87 -1.09
CA GLU A 133 -2.84 -17.22 -0.90
C GLU A 133 -2.05 -18.34 -1.58
N ALA A 134 -1.22 -18.05 -2.58
CA ALA A 134 -0.55 -19.10 -3.37
C ALA A 134 0.84 -19.52 -2.86
N ASN A 135 1.47 -18.79 -1.91
CA ASN A 135 2.87 -19.05 -1.51
C ASN A 135 3.20 -18.97 -0.01
N TYR A 136 2.25 -18.64 0.88
CA TYR A 136 2.50 -18.72 2.32
C TYR A 136 2.20 -20.14 2.83
N ARG A 137 3.25 -20.93 3.10
CA ARG A 137 3.14 -22.00 4.10
C ARG A 137 2.67 -21.33 5.39
N LYS A 138 1.60 -21.83 6.01
CA LYS A 138 1.21 -21.50 7.39
C LYS A 138 2.48 -21.42 8.24
N LEU A 139 2.78 -20.25 8.78
CA LEU A 139 3.68 -20.16 9.92
C LEU A 139 2.87 -20.66 11.11
N ASP A 140 3.14 -21.90 11.53
CA ASP A 140 2.73 -22.36 12.86
C ASP A 140 3.62 -21.65 13.89
N ALA A 141 3.16 -20.48 14.36
CA ALA A 141 3.56 -19.77 15.59
C ALA A 141 2.87 -18.39 15.49
N VAL A 142 2.05 -17.92 16.43
CA VAL A 142 2.13 -18.00 17.89
C VAL A 142 0.72 -18.02 18.48
N MET A 143 0.61 -18.68 19.64
CA MET A 143 -0.54 -18.73 20.56
C MET A 143 -1.16 -17.36 20.86
#